data_AF-A0A430FKE6-F1
#
_entry.id   AF-A0A430FKE6-F1
#
_cell.length_a   1.000
_cell.length_b   1.000
_cell.length_c   1.000
_cell.angle_alpha   90.00
_cell.angle_beta   90.00
_cell.angle_gamma   90.00
#
_symmetry.space_group_name_H-M   'P 1'
#
loop_
_entity.id
_entity.type
_entity.pdbx_description
1 polymer ?
#
loop_
_entity_poly.entity_id
_entity_poly.type
_entity_poly.pdbx_seq_one_letter_code
_entity_poly.pdbx_strand_id
1 'polypeptide(L)'
;MKHTGVQAFTAHVDELQKRFEIVLREQMAMDVDETSVDDDAAAAGGASVQYQAMRLLQELERMHMGQVPVNSVAPFDGVAAVTGYQEAWGFDMQILRATGLIDDELLALSFTVFGSTHWVDTIVLATLTRDRNLIALVRRWLTRISMVVSSRGLCSWLYGLINDANIACMLKKPSVDMPIMRPMSMQRILSRFHNETEQGYDQSDALQEDLWRYADECHRLGTYIFTTWGIEQPDSAHEYNKLHRDIAIELMTHPNIGLAMMRQDTRVGKYANPDGRYQRIVQYIASLHIEADLDYAHRHNDAVANDLARQNSSQDVADHIAYASLRYVDDGRQFITALQELWDTFMDDAGDVLLALEERNIRPDKPLWHNVVHLEEMACALLGPSVGARLIRAFDNHHQREFDEYIHLLQMRIDAVSQLGLAGTASLLIHRYQTMLTFNDSTRLEFRNAMCEQYRELLFDQACIVLMRLPDTEWTRELAQQLMRSDVPTFDAMLEQLPEADTAIMQEAAALAEQPMPEIVKEVTQ
;
A
#
# COMPACT_ATOMS: atom_id res chain seq x y z
N MET A 1 -28.02 -15.71 -3.80
CA MET A 1 -26.89 -16.43 -3.16
C MET A 1 -25.79 -15.41 -2.96
N LYS A 2 -25.45 -15.03 -1.72
CA LYS A 2 -24.31 -14.14 -1.45
C LYS A 2 -23.04 -14.95 -1.72
N HIS A 3 -22.21 -14.52 -2.67
CA HIS A 3 -20.92 -15.14 -2.93
C HIS A 3 -20.02 -14.98 -1.71
N THR A 4 -19.26 -16.02 -1.35
CA THR A 4 -18.18 -15.90 -0.36
C THR A 4 -17.10 -14.93 -0.89
N GLY A 5 -16.33 -14.26 -0.03
CA GLY A 5 -15.24 -13.36 -0.45
C GLY A 5 -14.29 -13.96 -1.50
N VAL A 6 -13.95 -15.25 -1.36
CA VAL A 6 -13.12 -16.00 -2.34
C VAL A 6 -13.80 -16.16 -3.71
N GLN A 7 -15.09 -16.49 -3.73
CA GLN A 7 -15.86 -16.63 -4.98
C GLN A 7 -16.02 -15.28 -5.68
N ALA A 8 -16.27 -14.23 -4.91
CA ALA A 8 -16.35 -12.87 -5.42
C ALA A 8 -15.01 -12.46 -6.03
N PHE A 9 -13.89 -12.74 -5.34
CA PHE A 9 -12.55 -12.46 -5.86
C PHE A 9 -12.28 -13.20 -7.19
N THR A 10 -12.51 -14.51 -7.26
CA THR A 10 -12.30 -15.28 -8.50
C THR A 10 -13.18 -14.78 -9.64
N ALA A 11 -14.42 -14.36 -9.35
CA ALA A 11 -15.31 -13.80 -10.37
C ALA A 11 -14.78 -12.48 -10.94
N HIS A 12 -14.22 -11.60 -10.09
CA HIS A 12 -13.61 -10.35 -10.56
C HIS A 12 -12.32 -10.59 -11.34
N VAL A 13 -11.50 -11.57 -10.95
CA VAL A 13 -10.30 -11.96 -11.71
C VAL A 13 -10.69 -12.51 -13.09
N ASP A 14 -11.71 -13.37 -13.16
CA ASP A 14 -12.19 -13.92 -14.43
C ASP A 14 -12.80 -12.82 -15.32
N GLU A 15 -13.49 -11.84 -14.73
CA GLU A 15 -14.03 -10.70 -15.47
C GLU A 15 -12.93 -9.78 -16.00
N LEU A 16 -11.94 -9.47 -15.15
CA LEU A 16 -10.75 -8.73 -15.55
C LEU A 16 -10.02 -9.42 -16.70
N GLN A 17 -9.86 -10.74 -16.64
CA GLN A 17 -9.24 -11.53 -17.70
C GLN A 17 -10.04 -11.45 -19.01
N LYS A 18 -11.37 -11.56 -18.96
CA LYS A 18 -12.21 -11.39 -20.17
C LYS A 18 -12.08 -10.00 -20.75
N ARG A 19 -12.14 -8.95 -19.93
CA ARG A 19 -12.01 -7.56 -20.38
C ARG A 19 -10.66 -7.32 -21.03
N PHE A 20 -9.58 -7.81 -20.42
CA PHE A 20 -8.23 -7.75 -20.99
C PHE A 20 -8.17 -8.38 -22.39
N GLU A 21 -8.78 -9.55 -22.60
CA GLU A 21 -8.84 -10.20 -23.93
C GLU A 21 -9.74 -9.49 -24.94
N ILE A 22 -10.77 -8.75 -24.48
CA ILE A 22 -11.62 -7.93 -25.34
C ILE A 22 -10.83 -6.72 -25.83
N VAL A 23 -10.20 -5.98 -24.91
CA VAL A 23 -9.39 -4.79 -25.23
C VAL A 23 -8.28 -5.13 -26.23
N LEU A 24 -7.55 -6.23 -26.00
CA LEU A 24 -6.52 -6.68 -26.95
C LEU A 24 -7.09 -7.00 -28.34
N ARG A 25 -8.31 -7.55 -28.44
CA ARG A 25 -8.95 -7.86 -29.73
C ARG A 25 -9.49 -6.62 -30.42
N GLU A 26 -10.15 -5.72 -29.71
CA GLU A 26 -10.67 -4.46 -30.25
C GLU A 26 -9.54 -3.61 -30.81
N GLN A 27 -8.45 -3.51 -30.05
CA GLN A 27 -7.25 -2.79 -30.46
C GLN A 27 -6.52 -3.45 -31.64
N MET A 28 -6.59 -4.78 -31.79
CA MET A 28 -6.10 -5.50 -32.97
C MET A 28 -7.03 -5.39 -34.19
N ALA A 29 -8.34 -5.22 -33.99
CA ALA A 29 -9.30 -5.03 -35.09
C ALA A 29 -9.16 -3.64 -35.72
N MET A 30 -8.80 -2.61 -34.93
CA MET A 30 -8.44 -1.29 -35.43
C MET A 30 -7.27 -1.31 -36.42
N ASP A 31 -6.31 -2.24 -36.28
CA ASP A 31 -5.20 -2.43 -37.24
C ASP A 31 -5.68 -2.98 -38.60
N VAL A 32 -6.82 -3.68 -38.63
CA VAL A 32 -7.33 -4.35 -39.84
C VAL A 32 -8.28 -3.44 -40.64
N ASP A 33 -9.08 -2.59 -39.97
CA ASP A 33 -9.98 -1.67 -40.67
C ASP A 33 -9.23 -0.50 -41.35
N GLU A 34 -8.14 0.01 -40.75
CA GLU A 34 -7.29 1.03 -41.38
C GLU A 34 -6.49 0.53 -42.59
N THR A 35 -6.35 -0.79 -42.75
CA THR A 35 -5.65 -1.40 -43.90
C THR A 35 -6.59 -1.77 -45.05
N SER A 36 -7.90 -1.47 -44.96
CA SER A 36 -8.91 -1.91 -45.93
C SER A 36 -9.47 -0.82 -46.86
N VAL A 37 -8.94 0.41 -46.81
CA VAL A 37 -9.28 1.49 -47.76
C VAL A 37 -8.03 1.84 -48.57
N ASP A 38 -8.07 1.49 -49.86
CA ASP A 38 -7.05 1.61 -50.92
C ASP A 38 -5.98 0.51 -51.01
N ASP A 39 -6.33 -0.53 -51.78
CA ASP A 39 -5.48 -1.61 -52.32
C ASP A 39 -4.32 -1.15 -53.25
N ASP A 40 -3.91 0.13 -53.23
CA ASP A 40 -2.76 0.67 -53.99
C ASP A 40 -1.58 1.11 -53.09
N ALA A 41 -1.58 0.74 -51.80
CA ALA A 41 -0.50 1.04 -50.85
C ALA A 41 0.63 -0.01 -50.80
N ALA A 42 0.78 -0.88 -51.81
CA ALA A 42 1.89 -1.84 -51.88
C ALA A 42 3.27 -1.20 -52.12
N ALA A 43 3.38 0.13 -52.25
CA ALA A 43 4.62 0.86 -52.52
C ALA A 43 5.00 1.93 -51.48
N ALA A 44 4.21 2.14 -50.42
CA ALA A 44 4.56 3.05 -49.32
C ALA A 44 4.17 2.41 -47.99
N GLY A 45 5.17 1.91 -47.26
CA GLY A 45 5.04 1.09 -46.06
C GLY A 45 3.95 1.54 -45.10
N GLY A 46 2.92 0.70 -44.99
CA GLY A 46 1.80 0.85 -44.05
C GLY A 46 2.29 0.94 -42.60
N ALA A 47 1.97 2.07 -41.97
CA ALA A 47 2.20 2.30 -40.55
C ALA A 47 1.02 1.73 -39.76
N SER A 48 1.20 0.56 -39.14
CA SER A 48 0.23 -0.06 -38.23
C SER A 48 -0.13 0.87 -37.07
N VAL A 49 -1.28 0.68 -36.41
CA VAL A 49 -1.63 1.35 -35.14
C VAL A 49 -0.57 1.04 -34.09
N GLN A 50 0.11 -0.10 -34.15
CA GLN A 50 1.30 -0.35 -33.34
C GLN A 50 2.46 0.60 -33.68
N TYR A 51 2.71 0.91 -34.96
CA TYR A 51 3.68 1.93 -35.35
C TYR A 51 3.20 3.35 -35.02
N GLN A 52 1.91 3.66 -35.12
CA GLN A 52 1.36 4.97 -34.75
C GLN A 52 1.34 5.16 -33.24
N ALA A 53 0.95 4.17 -32.45
CA ALA A 53 1.04 4.17 -30.99
C ALA A 53 2.52 4.20 -30.57
N MET A 54 3.39 3.38 -31.13
CA MET A 54 4.83 3.42 -30.82
C MET A 54 5.48 4.73 -31.27
N ARG A 55 5.03 5.34 -32.37
CA ARG A 55 5.45 6.67 -32.83
C ARG A 55 4.86 7.77 -31.95
N LEU A 56 3.63 7.66 -31.48
CA LEU A 56 2.99 8.59 -30.55
C LEU A 56 3.66 8.49 -29.18
N LEU A 57 3.98 7.29 -28.70
CA LEU A 57 4.75 7.05 -27.46
C LEU A 57 6.19 7.60 -27.62
N GLN A 58 6.84 7.42 -28.78
CA GLN A 58 8.16 8.00 -29.09
C GLN A 58 8.11 9.52 -29.33
N GLU A 59 7.02 10.05 -29.87
CA GLU A 59 6.79 11.49 -30.08
C GLU A 59 6.40 12.15 -28.76
N LEU A 60 5.64 11.50 -27.87
CA LEU A 60 5.40 11.93 -26.48
C LEU A 60 6.70 11.88 -25.69
N GLU A 61 7.50 10.81 -25.79
CA GLU A 61 8.83 10.72 -25.18
C GLU A 61 9.79 11.80 -25.72
N ARG A 62 9.65 12.23 -26.99
CA ARG A 62 10.35 13.38 -27.60
C ARG A 62 9.77 14.73 -27.22
N MET A 63 8.45 14.86 -27.07
CA MET A 63 7.74 16.08 -26.68
C MET A 63 7.90 16.36 -25.18
N HIS A 64 8.19 15.36 -24.35
CA HIS A 64 8.65 15.54 -22.97
C HIS A 64 10.05 16.19 -22.86
N MET A 65 10.74 16.41 -23.98
CA MET A 65 11.88 17.34 -24.08
C MET A 65 11.48 18.77 -24.50
N GLY A 66 10.19 19.06 -24.65
CA GLY A 66 9.63 20.33 -25.10
C GLY A 66 8.18 20.57 -24.64
N GLN A 67 8.04 21.20 -23.46
CA GLN A 67 6.88 21.94 -22.91
C GLN A 67 5.54 21.89 -23.69
N VAL A 68 4.49 21.34 -23.06
CA VAL A 68 3.08 21.60 -23.43
C VAL A 68 2.32 22.15 -22.21
N PRO A 69 1.51 23.23 -22.34
CA PRO A 69 0.73 23.76 -21.23
C PRO A 69 -0.68 23.13 -21.16
N VAL A 70 -0.98 22.47 -20.03
CA VAL A 70 -2.29 21.88 -19.72
C VAL A 70 -3.14 22.89 -18.94
N ASN A 71 -3.83 23.79 -19.64
CA ASN A 71 -4.83 24.67 -19.03
C ASN A 71 -6.14 24.52 -19.80
N SER A 72 -6.98 23.51 -19.49
CA SER A 72 -8.46 23.51 -19.67
C SER A 72 -9.08 22.11 -19.75
N VAL A 73 -9.07 21.31 -18.67
CA VAL A 73 -9.98 20.14 -18.56
C VAL A 73 -10.45 19.99 -17.11
N ALA A 74 -11.77 19.81 -16.92
CA ALA A 74 -12.40 19.64 -15.61
C ALA A 74 -12.04 18.27 -14.95
N PRO A 75 -12.00 18.18 -13.61
CA PRO A 75 -11.75 16.93 -12.90
C PRO A 75 -12.91 15.90 -13.04
N PHE A 76 -12.56 14.62 -12.93
CA PHE A 76 -13.38 13.42 -13.16
C PHE A 76 -14.40 13.09 -12.04
N ASP A 77 -15.46 12.32 -12.36
CA ASP A 77 -16.36 11.64 -11.41
C ASP A 77 -16.13 10.10 -11.43
N GLY A 78 -15.84 9.46 -10.28
CA GLY A 78 -15.78 7.99 -10.06
C GLY A 78 -14.45 7.26 -10.34
N VAL A 79 -13.94 6.46 -9.37
CA VAL A 79 -12.58 5.82 -9.32
C VAL A 79 -11.50 6.72 -9.95
N ALA A 80 -11.70 8.01 -9.70
CA ALA A 80 -11.32 9.09 -10.56
C ALA A 80 -10.03 9.70 -10.06
N ALA A 81 -9.12 9.95 -10.99
CA ALA A 81 -7.92 10.74 -10.76
C ALA A 81 -7.00 10.18 -9.66
N VAL A 82 -6.32 9.07 -9.97
CA VAL A 82 -4.95 9.01 -9.46
C VAL A 82 -4.24 10.16 -10.18
N THR A 83 -4.07 11.31 -9.54
CA THR A 83 -3.32 12.44 -10.09
C THR A 83 -1.86 12.05 -10.38
N GLY A 84 -1.34 11.01 -9.73
CA GLY A 84 -0.08 10.34 -10.11
C GLY A 84 -0.13 9.58 -11.44
N TYR A 85 -1.32 9.19 -11.91
CA TYR A 85 -1.55 8.67 -13.25
C TYR A 85 -2.04 9.75 -14.22
N GLN A 86 -1.85 11.05 -13.98
CA GLN A 86 -2.00 11.97 -15.13
C GLN A 86 -0.92 11.68 -16.17
N GLU A 87 0.30 11.28 -15.77
CA GLU A 87 1.30 10.71 -16.69
C GLU A 87 2.06 9.50 -16.13
N ALA A 88 1.38 8.40 -15.79
CA ALA A 88 2.09 7.20 -15.34
C ALA A 88 3.02 6.68 -16.45
N TRP A 89 4.25 6.29 -16.07
CA TRP A 89 5.25 5.77 -17.02
C TRP A 89 5.69 6.76 -18.10
N GLY A 90 5.39 8.06 -17.93
CA GLY A 90 5.73 9.13 -18.89
C GLY A 90 4.70 9.31 -19.99
N PHE A 91 3.51 8.71 -19.83
CA PHE A 91 2.42 8.84 -20.79
C PHE A 91 1.26 9.58 -20.18
N ASP A 92 0.85 10.69 -20.79
CA ASP A 92 -0.36 11.39 -20.38
C ASP A 92 -1.58 10.47 -20.52
N MET A 93 -2.09 9.97 -19.39
CA MET A 93 -3.21 9.03 -19.36
C MET A 93 -4.51 9.73 -19.78
N GLN A 94 -4.62 11.06 -19.68
CA GLN A 94 -5.76 11.79 -20.21
C GLN A 94 -5.72 11.77 -21.75
N ILE A 95 -4.55 11.97 -22.35
CA ILE A 95 -4.37 11.85 -23.81
C ILE A 95 -4.60 10.39 -24.25
N LEU A 96 -4.04 9.42 -23.53
CA LEU A 96 -4.22 8.00 -23.85
C LEU A 96 -5.68 7.55 -23.68
N ARG A 97 -6.42 8.10 -22.71
CA ARG A 97 -7.86 7.86 -22.55
C ARG A 97 -8.68 8.55 -23.65
N ALA A 98 -8.38 9.81 -23.96
CA ALA A 98 -9.05 10.56 -25.02
C ALA A 98 -8.84 9.94 -26.42
N THR A 99 -7.72 9.24 -26.62
CA THR A 99 -7.43 8.47 -27.83
C THR A 99 -8.01 7.06 -27.82
N GLY A 100 -8.67 6.63 -26.73
CA GLY A 100 -9.23 5.29 -26.58
C GLY A 100 -8.18 4.17 -26.43
N LEU A 101 -6.92 4.52 -26.15
CA LEU A 101 -5.83 3.56 -25.96
C LEU A 101 -5.85 2.90 -24.58
N ILE A 102 -6.52 3.53 -23.61
CA ILE A 102 -6.79 2.96 -22.29
C ILE A 102 -8.28 2.66 -22.18
N ASP A 103 -8.57 1.47 -21.68
CA ASP A 103 -9.92 1.05 -21.37
C ASP A 103 -10.27 1.32 -19.90
N ASP A 104 -11.31 2.12 -19.68
CA ASP A 104 -11.73 2.56 -18.33
C ASP A 104 -12.25 1.39 -17.47
N GLU A 105 -12.97 0.45 -18.09
CA GLU A 105 -13.50 -0.72 -17.41
C GLU A 105 -12.38 -1.67 -16.97
N LEU A 106 -11.39 -1.90 -17.84
CA LEU A 106 -10.18 -2.67 -17.51
C LEU A 106 -9.42 -2.04 -16.34
N LEU A 107 -9.26 -0.73 -16.34
CA LEU A 107 -8.58 -0.01 -15.27
C LEU A 107 -9.33 -0.14 -13.94
N ALA A 108 -10.65 0.10 -13.95
CA ALA A 108 -11.50 -0.02 -12.77
C ALA A 108 -11.51 -1.45 -12.20
N LEU A 109 -11.59 -2.47 -13.07
CA LEU A 109 -11.49 -3.87 -12.65
C LEU A 109 -10.10 -4.19 -12.08
N SER A 110 -9.03 -3.67 -12.67
CA SER A 110 -7.67 -3.90 -12.20
C SER A 110 -7.46 -3.33 -10.79
N PHE A 111 -7.87 -2.09 -10.53
CA PHE A 111 -7.82 -1.50 -9.19
C PHE A 111 -8.73 -2.21 -8.19
N THR A 112 -9.89 -2.71 -8.64
CA THR A 112 -10.79 -3.49 -7.78
C THR A 112 -10.18 -4.83 -7.38
N VAL A 113 -9.46 -5.49 -8.28
CA VAL A 113 -8.86 -6.80 -7.99
C VAL A 113 -7.55 -6.67 -7.22
N PHE A 114 -6.69 -5.71 -7.60
CA PHE A 114 -5.30 -5.66 -7.14
C PHE A 114 -4.95 -4.40 -6.32
N GLY A 115 -5.88 -3.47 -6.10
CA GLY A 115 -5.57 -2.19 -5.45
C GLY A 115 -4.58 -1.35 -6.27
N SER A 116 -3.93 -0.38 -5.65
CA SER A 116 -2.92 0.49 -6.27
C SER A 116 -1.55 -0.19 -6.31
N THR A 117 -1.48 -1.32 -7.02
CA THR A 117 -0.27 -2.14 -7.16
C THR A 117 0.34 -2.04 -8.56
N HIS A 118 1.62 -2.39 -8.68
CA HIS A 118 2.39 -2.52 -9.92
C HIS A 118 1.82 -3.57 -10.89
N TRP A 119 0.91 -4.43 -10.44
CA TRP A 119 0.15 -5.30 -11.34
C TRP A 119 -0.85 -4.53 -12.20
N VAL A 120 -1.47 -3.47 -11.65
CA VAL A 120 -2.34 -2.57 -12.43
C VAL A 120 -1.52 -1.89 -13.52
N ASP A 121 -0.34 -1.39 -13.16
CA ASP A 121 0.61 -0.82 -14.13
C ASP A 121 0.98 -1.81 -15.23
N THR A 122 1.31 -3.04 -14.85
CA THR A 122 1.74 -4.08 -15.79
C THR A 122 0.62 -4.46 -16.77
N ILE A 123 -0.64 -4.49 -16.31
CA ILE A 123 -1.81 -4.75 -17.17
C ILE A 123 -2.00 -3.63 -18.18
N VAL A 124 -1.93 -2.37 -17.73
CA VAL A 124 -2.06 -1.19 -18.58
C VAL A 124 -0.91 -1.12 -19.60
N LEU A 125 0.32 -1.38 -19.17
CA LEU A 125 1.48 -1.43 -20.07
C LEU A 125 1.35 -2.55 -21.11
N ALA A 126 0.81 -3.71 -20.73
CA ALA A 126 0.60 -4.80 -21.67
C ALA A 126 -0.39 -4.44 -22.78
N THR A 127 -1.47 -3.71 -22.48
CA THR A 127 -2.42 -3.24 -23.50
C THR A 127 -1.83 -2.10 -24.33
N LEU A 128 -1.16 -1.13 -23.70
CA LEU A 128 -0.57 0.02 -24.39
C LEU A 128 0.56 -0.36 -25.35
N THR A 129 1.50 -1.19 -24.88
CA THR A 129 2.69 -1.55 -25.67
C THR A 129 2.44 -2.67 -26.66
N ARG A 130 1.42 -3.51 -26.39
CA ARG A 130 1.12 -4.74 -27.11
C ARG A 130 2.31 -5.69 -27.21
N ASP A 131 3.22 -5.63 -26.23
CA ASP A 131 4.36 -6.54 -26.19
C ASP A 131 3.91 -7.97 -25.91
N ARG A 132 4.41 -8.92 -26.71
CA ARG A 132 4.00 -10.32 -26.61
C ARG A 132 4.38 -10.94 -25.27
N ASN A 133 5.50 -10.53 -24.68
CA ASN A 133 5.96 -11.09 -23.41
C ASN A 133 5.18 -10.49 -22.24
N LEU A 134 4.87 -9.19 -22.26
CA LEU A 134 4.00 -8.56 -21.25
C LEU A 134 2.58 -9.12 -21.30
N ILE A 135 2.00 -9.28 -22.49
CA ILE A 135 0.69 -9.92 -22.63
C ILE A 135 0.74 -11.36 -22.09
N ALA A 136 1.79 -12.13 -22.41
CA ALA A 136 1.95 -13.49 -21.91
C ALA A 136 2.13 -13.54 -20.38
N LEU A 137 2.85 -12.58 -19.79
CA LEU A 137 3.00 -12.42 -18.34
C LEU A 137 1.64 -12.20 -17.67
N VAL A 138 0.86 -11.22 -18.14
CA VAL A 138 -0.47 -10.89 -17.60
C VAL A 138 -1.44 -12.07 -17.74
N ARG A 139 -1.51 -12.70 -18.92
CA ARG A 139 -2.35 -13.89 -19.14
C ARG A 139 -2.01 -15.03 -18.20
N ARG A 140 -0.71 -15.33 -18.04
CA ARG A 140 -0.21 -16.37 -17.15
C ARG A 140 -0.55 -16.06 -15.70
N TRP A 141 -0.36 -14.81 -15.29
CA TRP A 141 -0.67 -14.33 -13.95
C TRP A 141 -2.15 -14.53 -13.60
N LEU A 142 -3.06 -13.94 -14.40
CA LEU A 142 -4.51 -14.03 -14.18
C LEU A 142 -5.00 -15.49 -14.16
N THR A 143 -4.55 -16.29 -15.12
CA THR A 143 -4.92 -17.72 -15.19
C THR A 143 -4.44 -18.50 -13.96
N ARG A 144 -3.22 -18.21 -13.47
CA ARG A 144 -2.65 -18.86 -12.28
C ARG A 144 -3.43 -18.50 -11.03
N ILE A 145 -3.87 -17.25 -10.88
CA ILE A 145 -4.71 -16.82 -9.76
C ILE A 145 -6.00 -17.63 -9.74
N SER A 146 -6.79 -17.59 -10.82
CA SER A 146 -8.07 -18.31 -10.89
C SER A 146 -7.90 -19.81 -10.61
N MET A 147 -6.84 -20.43 -11.14
CA MET A 147 -6.54 -21.84 -10.89
C MET A 147 -6.17 -22.13 -9.43
N VAL A 148 -5.25 -21.38 -8.84
CA VAL A 148 -4.75 -21.64 -7.47
C VAL A 148 -5.81 -21.29 -6.44
N VAL A 149 -6.50 -20.15 -6.58
CA VAL A 149 -7.52 -19.73 -5.63
C VAL A 149 -8.74 -20.66 -5.66
N SER A 150 -9.19 -21.09 -6.84
CA SER A 150 -10.31 -22.03 -6.94
C SER A 150 -9.99 -23.42 -6.37
N SER A 151 -8.72 -23.85 -6.43
CA SER A 151 -8.31 -25.19 -5.99
C SER A 151 -7.75 -25.26 -4.57
N ARG A 152 -7.07 -24.20 -4.11
CA ARG A 152 -6.32 -24.14 -2.85
C ARG A 152 -6.70 -22.95 -1.97
N GLY A 153 -7.52 -22.03 -2.44
CA GLY A 153 -7.96 -20.84 -1.69
C GLY A 153 -7.00 -19.66 -1.75
N LEU A 154 -7.50 -18.53 -1.24
CA LEU A 154 -6.85 -17.22 -1.28
C LEU A 154 -5.52 -17.21 -0.53
N CYS A 155 -5.52 -17.69 0.72
CA CYS A 155 -4.35 -17.73 1.59
C CYS A 155 -3.19 -18.54 0.98
N SER A 156 -3.50 -19.68 0.33
CA SER A 156 -2.47 -20.50 -0.35
C SER A 156 -1.84 -19.83 -1.56
N TRP A 157 -2.60 -19.05 -2.31
CA TRP A 157 -2.06 -18.28 -3.43
C TRP A 157 -1.15 -17.15 -2.93
N LEU A 158 -1.63 -16.35 -1.96
CA LEU A 158 -0.86 -15.24 -1.40
C LEU A 158 0.41 -15.70 -0.69
N TYR A 159 0.35 -16.79 0.08
CA TYR A 159 1.55 -17.38 0.69
C TYR A 159 2.58 -17.76 -0.37
N GLY A 160 2.13 -18.40 -1.46
CA GLY A 160 3.01 -18.77 -2.57
C GLY A 160 3.67 -17.57 -3.22
N LEU A 161 2.91 -16.49 -3.47
CA LEU A 161 3.39 -15.25 -4.06
C LEU A 161 4.43 -14.55 -3.17
N ILE A 162 4.12 -14.32 -1.89
CA ILE A 162 5.02 -13.62 -0.96
C ILE A 162 6.29 -14.44 -0.73
N ASN A 163 6.16 -15.75 -0.57
CA ASN A 163 7.31 -16.63 -0.43
C ASN A 163 8.19 -16.64 -1.69
N ASP A 164 7.60 -16.58 -2.88
CA ASP A 164 8.33 -16.49 -4.14
C ASP A 164 9.09 -15.15 -4.27
N ALA A 165 8.49 -14.03 -3.84
CA ALA A 165 9.18 -12.74 -3.76
C ALA A 165 10.38 -12.76 -2.79
N ASN A 166 10.21 -13.37 -1.61
CA ASN A 166 11.31 -13.54 -0.66
C ASN A 166 12.44 -14.43 -1.22
N ILE A 167 12.09 -15.50 -1.93
CA ILE A 167 13.08 -16.35 -2.62
C ILE A 167 13.79 -15.56 -3.72
N ALA A 168 13.08 -14.71 -4.47
CA ALA A 168 13.65 -13.87 -5.52
C ALA A 168 14.72 -12.92 -4.94
N CYS A 169 14.44 -12.28 -3.80
CA CYS A 169 15.43 -11.49 -3.04
C CYS A 169 16.64 -12.32 -2.62
N MET A 170 16.41 -13.49 -2.00
CA MET A 170 17.49 -14.37 -1.51
C MET A 170 18.40 -14.88 -2.64
N LEU A 171 17.80 -15.30 -3.76
CA LEU A 171 18.52 -15.82 -4.91
C LEU A 171 19.10 -14.71 -5.80
N LYS A 172 18.76 -13.45 -5.54
CA LYS A 172 19.10 -12.28 -6.36
C LYS A 172 18.68 -12.47 -7.82
N LYS A 173 17.49 -13.03 -8.03
CA LYS A 173 16.94 -13.37 -9.36
C LYS A 173 15.47 -12.98 -9.43
N PRO A 174 15.03 -12.26 -10.48
CA PRO A 174 13.62 -11.98 -10.70
C PRO A 174 12.75 -13.23 -10.68
N SER A 175 11.56 -13.10 -10.08
CA SER A 175 10.51 -14.10 -10.26
C SER A 175 9.91 -14.02 -11.67
N VAL A 176 9.44 -15.16 -12.15
CA VAL A 176 8.63 -15.29 -13.37
C VAL A 176 7.30 -14.55 -13.25
N ASP A 177 6.81 -14.35 -12.03
CA ASP A 177 5.58 -13.61 -11.71
C ASP A 177 5.90 -12.22 -11.14
N MET A 178 7.09 -11.68 -11.38
CA MET A 178 7.43 -10.32 -10.96
C MET A 178 6.82 -9.30 -11.96
N PRO A 179 5.98 -8.35 -11.52
CA PRO A 179 5.49 -7.28 -12.39
C PRO A 179 6.61 -6.29 -12.72
N ILE A 180 6.30 -5.31 -13.57
CA ILE A 180 7.25 -4.24 -13.84
C ILE A 180 7.30 -3.30 -12.62
N MET A 181 8.44 -3.28 -11.92
CA MET A 181 8.62 -2.52 -10.67
C MET A 181 9.08 -1.07 -10.86
N ARG A 182 9.44 -0.69 -12.09
CA ARG A 182 9.83 0.67 -12.42
C ARG A 182 9.67 0.97 -13.90
N PRO A 183 9.44 2.24 -14.28
CA PRO A 183 9.45 2.63 -15.68
C PRO A 183 10.82 2.47 -16.30
N MET A 184 10.82 1.77 -17.44
CA MET A 184 11.99 1.46 -18.22
C MET A 184 11.68 1.78 -19.67
N SER A 185 12.69 2.19 -20.43
CA SER A 185 12.52 2.32 -21.87
C SER A 185 12.08 0.99 -22.48
N MET A 186 11.29 1.05 -23.55
CA MET A 186 10.77 -0.14 -24.22
C MET A 186 11.87 -1.13 -24.60
N GLN A 187 13.05 -0.63 -25.02
CA GLN A 187 14.21 -1.46 -25.30
C GLN A 187 14.71 -2.25 -24.09
N ARG A 188 14.68 -1.67 -22.88
CA ARG A 188 15.10 -2.35 -21.64
C ARG A 188 14.05 -3.37 -21.17
N ILE A 189 12.77 -3.06 -21.32
CA ILE A 189 11.67 -4.03 -21.07
C ILE A 189 11.86 -5.24 -21.98
N LEU A 190 12.02 -5.02 -23.29
CA LEU A 190 12.23 -6.09 -24.27
C LEU A 190 13.50 -6.88 -23.96
N SER A 191 14.61 -6.22 -23.62
CA SER A 191 15.88 -6.89 -23.28
C SER A 191 15.76 -7.77 -22.03
N ARG A 192 14.97 -7.36 -21.02
CA ARG A 192 14.72 -8.15 -19.81
C ARG A 192 14.02 -9.48 -20.11
N PHE A 193 13.04 -9.47 -21.01
CA PHE A 193 12.27 -10.68 -21.35
C PHE A 193 12.87 -11.53 -22.48
N HIS A 194 13.72 -10.95 -23.35
CA HIS A 194 14.34 -11.67 -24.47
C HIS A 194 15.70 -12.31 -24.12
N ASN A 195 16.43 -11.78 -23.12
CA ASN A 195 17.79 -12.25 -22.78
C ASN A 195 17.82 -13.27 -21.63
N GLU A 196 16.67 -13.78 -21.17
CA GLU A 196 16.60 -14.78 -20.08
C GLU A 196 17.38 -16.08 -20.37
N THR A 197 17.82 -16.31 -21.61
CA THR A 197 18.46 -17.55 -22.03
C THR A 197 19.99 -17.56 -22.09
N GLU A 198 20.72 -16.43 -22.08
CA GLU A 198 22.17 -16.48 -22.38
C GLU A 198 23.12 -15.64 -21.52
N GLN A 199 22.64 -14.67 -20.73
CA GLN A 199 23.53 -13.90 -19.84
C GLN A 199 22.87 -13.78 -18.47
N GLY A 200 23.59 -14.25 -17.43
CA GLY A 200 23.12 -14.15 -16.05
C GLY A 200 22.68 -12.72 -15.73
N TYR A 201 21.62 -12.58 -14.94
CA TYR A 201 21.11 -11.27 -14.52
C TYR A 201 22.25 -10.39 -13.99
N ASP A 202 22.36 -9.19 -14.53
CA ASP A 202 23.31 -8.19 -14.04
C ASP A 202 22.98 -7.88 -12.58
N GLN A 203 23.91 -8.15 -11.66
CA GLN A 203 23.76 -7.92 -10.22
C GLN A 203 23.89 -6.43 -9.87
N SER A 204 23.22 -5.59 -10.65
CA SER A 204 23.16 -4.15 -10.43
C SER A 204 22.40 -3.81 -9.15
N ASP A 205 22.77 -2.71 -8.49
CA ASP A 205 22.04 -2.16 -7.35
C ASP A 205 20.56 -1.90 -7.70
N ALA A 206 20.33 -1.48 -8.95
CA ALA A 206 19.01 -1.35 -9.52
C ALA A 206 18.21 -2.66 -9.41
N LEU A 207 18.76 -3.81 -9.82
CA LEU A 207 18.06 -5.09 -9.73
C LEU A 207 17.72 -5.45 -8.28
N GLN A 208 18.66 -5.22 -7.34
CA GLN A 208 18.40 -5.46 -5.92
C GLN A 208 17.21 -4.62 -5.43
N GLU A 209 17.17 -3.33 -5.76
CA GLU A 209 16.07 -2.44 -5.42
C GLU A 209 14.72 -2.94 -5.96
N ASP A 210 14.68 -3.40 -7.22
CA ASP A 210 13.47 -3.97 -7.81
C ASP A 210 12.98 -5.23 -7.06
N LEU A 211 13.91 -6.09 -6.63
CA LEU A 211 13.56 -7.30 -5.89
C LEU A 211 12.98 -6.96 -4.51
N TRP A 212 13.60 -6.03 -3.78
CA TRP A 212 13.08 -5.55 -2.49
C TRP A 212 11.70 -4.92 -2.65
N ARG A 213 11.53 -4.05 -3.65
CA ARG A 213 10.22 -3.47 -3.99
C ARG A 213 9.19 -4.53 -4.30
N TYR A 214 9.57 -5.60 -5.00
CA TYR A 214 8.63 -6.69 -5.30
C TYR A 214 8.18 -7.45 -4.06
N ALA A 215 9.07 -7.65 -3.08
CA ALA A 215 8.68 -8.22 -1.79
C ALA A 215 7.67 -7.31 -1.06
N ASP A 216 7.97 -6.01 -0.95
CA ASP A 216 7.07 -5.03 -0.34
C ASP A 216 5.72 -4.96 -1.06
N GLU A 217 5.74 -5.00 -2.40
CA GLU A 217 4.56 -5.01 -3.24
C GLU A 217 3.66 -6.23 -3.00
N CYS A 218 4.27 -7.40 -2.80
CA CYS A 218 3.52 -8.62 -2.48
C CYS A 218 2.89 -8.55 -1.09
N HIS A 219 3.55 -7.91 -0.12
CA HIS A 219 2.96 -7.62 1.19
C HIS A 219 1.77 -6.67 1.05
N ARG A 220 1.91 -5.56 0.30
CA ARG A 220 0.82 -4.60 0.01
C ARG A 220 -0.38 -5.27 -0.63
N LEU A 221 -0.13 -6.08 -1.66
CA LEU A 221 -1.18 -6.84 -2.33
C LEU A 221 -1.85 -7.82 -1.36
N GLY A 222 -1.07 -8.55 -0.56
CA GLY A 222 -1.59 -9.45 0.47
C GLY A 222 -2.52 -8.74 1.45
N THR A 223 -2.08 -7.61 2.01
CA THR A 223 -2.89 -6.77 2.92
C THR A 223 -4.18 -6.31 2.26
N TYR A 224 -4.11 -5.77 1.04
CA TYR A 224 -5.30 -5.35 0.29
C TYR A 224 -6.28 -6.52 0.12
N ILE A 225 -5.78 -7.66 -0.36
CA ILE A 225 -6.61 -8.83 -0.65
C ILE A 225 -7.26 -9.40 0.62
N PHE A 226 -6.55 -9.50 1.74
CA PHE A 226 -7.14 -9.96 2.99
C PHE A 226 -8.19 -8.99 3.54
N THR A 227 -7.96 -7.69 3.40
CA THR A 227 -8.89 -6.65 3.86
C THR A 227 -10.15 -6.58 3.00
N THR A 228 -10.04 -6.79 1.69
CA THR A 228 -11.17 -6.72 0.72
C THR A 228 -11.90 -8.06 0.56
N TRP A 229 -11.15 -9.15 0.37
CA TRP A 229 -11.70 -10.43 -0.09
C TRP A 229 -11.58 -11.56 0.94
N GLY A 230 -10.84 -11.34 2.03
CA GLY A 230 -10.69 -12.31 3.12
C GLY A 230 -11.98 -12.56 3.91
N ILE A 231 -13.02 -11.75 3.73
CA ILE A 231 -14.29 -11.91 4.44
C ILE A 231 -15.11 -13.01 3.77
N GLU A 232 -15.07 -14.23 4.32
CA GLU A 232 -15.74 -15.36 3.67
C GLU A 232 -17.27 -15.26 3.76
N GLN A 233 -17.87 -14.79 4.87
CA GLN A 233 -19.30 -14.39 5.00
C GLN A 233 -19.51 -13.42 6.21
N PRO A 234 -20.59 -12.61 6.27
CA PRO A 234 -20.94 -11.85 7.49
C PRO A 234 -21.24 -12.76 8.69
N ASP A 235 -21.78 -13.96 8.43
CA ASP A 235 -22.15 -14.97 9.43
C ASP A 235 -21.07 -16.03 9.69
N SER A 236 -19.90 -15.96 9.02
CA SER A 236 -18.80 -16.87 9.32
C SER A 236 -18.27 -16.59 10.72
N ALA A 237 -17.72 -17.62 11.37
CA ALA A 237 -17.20 -17.50 12.74
C ALA A 237 -16.27 -16.28 12.84
N HIS A 238 -16.62 -15.34 13.73
CA HIS A 238 -15.92 -14.07 14.00
C HIS A 238 -14.40 -14.22 14.03
N GLU A 239 -13.92 -15.38 14.50
CA GLU A 239 -12.52 -15.77 14.58
C GLU A 239 -11.77 -15.77 13.23
N TYR A 240 -12.39 -16.21 12.13
CA TYR A 240 -11.74 -16.23 10.80
C TYR A 240 -11.59 -14.83 10.20
N ASN A 241 -12.63 -14.00 10.33
CA ASN A 241 -12.61 -12.62 9.84
C ASN A 241 -11.61 -11.76 10.63
N LYS A 242 -11.42 -12.07 11.91
CA LYS A 242 -10.39 -11.47 12.75
C LYS A 242 -9.00 -11.92 12.32
N LEU A 243 -8.80 -13.23 12.06
CA LEU A 243 -7.51 -13.76 11.61
C LEU A 243 -7.00 -13.10 10.32
N HIS A 244 -7.84 -12.90 9.30
CA HIS A 244 -7.40 -12.26 8.05
C HIS A 244 -7.01 -10.80 8.23
N ARG A 245 -7.70 -10.06 9.11
CA ARG A 245 -7.31 -8.69 9.47
C ARG A 245 -5.99 -8.69 10.24
N ASP A 246 -5.83 -9.59 11.20
CA ASP A 246 -4.59 -9.71 11.97
C ASP A 246 -3.42 -10.06 11.04
N ILE A 247 -3.60 -11.00 10.09
CA ILE A 247 -2.62 -11.28 9.03
C ILE A 247 -2.32 -10.02 8.21
N ALA A 248 -3.34 -9.25 7.83
CA ALA A 248 -3.16 -8.04 7.02
C ALA A 248 -2.31 -6.99 7.74
N ILE A 249 -2.54 -6.76 9.03
CA ILE A 249 -1.76 -5.83 9.87
C ILE A 249 -0.33 -6.34 10.02
N GLU A 250 -0.16 -7.62 10.34
CA GLU A 250 1.16 -8.23 10.51
C GLU A 250 1.94 -8.27 9.19
N LEU A 251 1.28 -8.35 8.02
CA LEU A 251 1.95 -8.16 6.74
C LEU A 251 2.47 -6.73 6.52
N MET A 252 1.85 -5.72 7.14
CA MET A 252 2.29 -4.33 7.07
C MET A 252 3.44 -4.06 8.03
N THR A 253 3.35 -4.57 9.27
CA THR A 253 4.28 -4.24 10.36
C THR A 253 5.40 -5.26 10.51
N HIS A 254 5.08 -6.56 10.49
CA HIS A 254 6.03 -7.67 10.68
C HIS A 254 5.87 -8.74 9.60
N PRO A 255 6.29 -8.50 8.34
CA PRO A 255 5.92 -9.34 7.20
C PRO A 255 6.23 -10.84 7.37
N ASN A 256 7.32 -11.17 8.07
CA ASN A 256 7.69 -12.55 8.40
C ASN A 256 6.67 -13.24 9.32
N ILE A 257 6.08 -12.51 10.27
CA ILE A 257 5.04 -12.98 11.18
C ILE A 257 3.72 -13.15 10.43
N GLY A 258 3.32 -12.16 9.63
CA GLY A 258 2.14 -12.27 8.76
C GLY A 258 2.21 -13.50 7.84
N LEU A 259 3.38 -13.76 7.24
CA LEU A 259 3.62 -14.97 6.44
C LEU A 259 3.54 -16.26 7.26
N ALA A 260 4.05 -16.26 8.50
CA ALA A 260 3.96 -17.41 9.40
C ALA A 260 2.50 -17.70 9.82
N MET A 261 1.70 -16.66 10.08
CA MET A 261 0.29 -16.78 10.43
C MET A 261 -0.55 -17.41 9.32
N MET A 262 -0.23 -17.16 8.04
CA MET A 262 -0.90 -17.82 6.91
C MET A 262 -0.78 -19.35 6.96
N ARG A 263 0.24 -19.90 7.62
CA ARG A 263 0.40 -21.37 7.76
C ARG A 263 -0.65 -22.00 8.68
N GLN A 264 -1.44 -21.20 9.41
CA GLN A 264 -2.63 -21.68 10.13
C GLN A 264 -3.71 -22.19 9.17
N ASP A 265 -3.77 -21.66 7.95
CA ASP A 265 -4.64 -22.23 6.93
C ASP A 265 -4.16 -23.66 6.61
N THR A 266 -5.03 -24.64 6.89
CA THR A 266 -4.74 -26.06 6.68
C THR A 266 -4.28 -26.40 5.26
N ARG A 267 -4.64 -25.59 4.25
CA ARG A 267 -4.25 -25.77 2.85
C ARG A 267 -2.81 -25.32 2.63
N VAL A 268 -2.35 -24.30 3.35
CA VAL A 268 -0.94 -23.86 3.38
C VAL A 268 -0.10 -24.83 4.21
N GLY A 269 -0.60 -25.23 5.39
CA GLY A 269 0.06 -26.15 6.32
C GLY A 269 0.40 -27.53 5.74
N LYS A 270 -0.23 -27.92 4.63
CA LYS A 270 0.11 -29.16 3.88
C LYS A 270 1.47 -29.09 3.16
N TYR A 271 1.95 -27.88 2.85
CA TYR A 271 3.17 -27.66 2.07
C TYR A 271 4.25 -26.92 2.86
N ALA A 272 3.86 -26.16 3.89
CA ALA A 272 4.75 -25.45 4.78
C ALA A 272 4.50 -25.89 6.23
N ASN A 273 5.56 -26.10 7.01
CA ASN A 273 5.42 -26.54 8.41
C ASN A 273 4.63 -25.48 9.21
N PRO A 274 3.50 -25.83 9.85
CA PRO A 274 2.79 -24.93 10.75
C PRO A 274 3.56 -24.84 12.07
N ASP A 275 4.70 -24.14 12.03
CA ASP A 275 5.43 -23.81 13.24
C ASP A 275 4.57 -22.85 14.07
N GLY A 276 4.07 -23.30 15.23
CA GLY A 276 3.21 -22.49 16.09
C GLY A 276 3.96 -21.47 16.95
N ARG A 277 5.30 -21.41 16.88
CA ARG A 277 6.10 -20.55 17.78
C ARG A 277 5.84 -19.05 17.57
N TYR A 278 5.51 -18.60 16.36
CA TYR A 278 5.12 -17.21 16.11
C TYR A 278 3.92 -16.75 16.96
N GLN A 279 3.07 -17.67 17.47
CA GLN A 279 1.97 -17.30 18.36
C GLN A 279 2.47 -16.64 19.65
N ARG A 280 3.70 -16.93 20.08
CA ARG A 280 4.34 -16.27 21.22
C ARG A 280 4.57 -14.79 20.94
N ILE A 281 5.00 -14.46 19.73
CA ILE A 281 5.21 -13.08 19.26
C ILE A 281 3.86 -12.37 19.19
N VAL A 282 2.87 -12.94 18.50
CA VAL A 282 1.53 -12.33 18.37
C VAL A 282 0.90 -12.05 19.74
N GLN A 283 0.99 -13.00 20.68
CA GLN A 283 0.48 -12.81 22.04
C GLN A 283 1.25 -11.74 22.82
N TYR A 284 2.54 -11.59 22.56
CA TYR A 284 3.38 -10.60 23.21
C TYR A 284 3.09 -9.19 22.69
N ILE A 285 3.00 -9.00 21.37
CA ILE A 285 2.61 -7.73 20.75
C ILE A 285 1.22 -7.32 21.27
N ALA A 286 0.25 -8.24 21.27
CA ALA A 286 -1.08 -7.98 21.83
C ALA A 286 -1.04 -7.57 23.31
N SER A 287 -0.12 -8.14 24.11
CA SER A 287 0.04 -7.72 25.51
C SER A 287 0.63 -6.31 25.66
N LEU A 288 1.52 -5.88 24.75
CA LEU A 288 2.05 -4.53 24.73
C LEU A 288 0.97 -3.50 24.37
N HIS A 289 0.08 -3.83 23.41
CA HIS A 289 -1.06 -2.96 23.08
C HIS A 289 -1.98 -2.78 24.29
N ILE A 290 -2.30 -3.86 25.01
CA ILE A 290 -3.11 -3.79 26.24
C ILE A 290 -2.41 -2.95 27.31
N GLU A 291 -1.10 -3.12 27.49
CA GLU A 291 -0.32 -2.32 28.45
C GLU A 291 -0.33 -0.83 28.09
N ALA A 292 -0.21 -0.49 26.80
CA ALA A 292 -0.31 0.87 26.31
C ALA A 292 -1.69 1.49 26.58
N ASP A 293 -2.77 0.75 26.34
CA ASP A 293 -4.14 1.21 26.60
C ASP A 293 -4.37 1.46 28.10
N LEU A 294 -3.82 0.60 28.96
CA LEU A 294 -3.87 0.80 30.41
C LEU A 294 -3.06 2.02 30.85
N ASP A 295 -1.84 2.22 30.30
CA ASP A 295 -1.01 3.39 30.58
C ASP A 295 -1.73 4.70 30.24
N TYR A 296 -2.40 4.74 29.08
CA TYR A 296 -3.22 5.88 28.67
C TYR A 296 -4.36 6.17 29.64
N ALA A 297 -5.15 5.14 29.96
CA ALA A 297 -6.31 5.27 30.84
C ALA A 297 -5.88 5.73 32.24
N HIS A 298 -4.74 5.26 32.75
CA HIS A 298 -4.18 5.71 34.02
C HIS A 298 -3.75 7.19 33.99
N ARG A 299 -3.16 7.66 32.88
CA ARG A 299 -2.70 9.07 32.74
C ARG A 299 -3.87 10.05 32.59
N HIS A 300 -4.96 9.63 31.96
CA HIS A 300 -6.11 10.50 31.64
C HIS A 300 -7.33 10.28 32.54
N ASN A 301 -7.27 9.34 33.51
CA ASN A 301 -8.38 8.99 34.40
C ASN A 301 -9.67 8.70 33.61
N ASP A 302 -9.49 7.97 32.51
CA ASP A 302 -10.41 7.94 31.37
C ASP A 302 -11.69 7.16 31.69
N ALA A 303 -12.82 7.86 31.76
CA ALA A 303 -14.16 7.29 31.83
C ALA A 303 -14.80 7.09 30.44
N VAL A 304 -14.24 7.72 29.40
CA VAL A 304 -14.77 7.75 28.02
C VAL A 304 -14.54 6.41 27.32
N ALA A 305 -13.40 5.76 27.58
CA ALA A 305 -13.10 4.42 27.04
C ALA A 305 -14.11 3.33 27.48
N ASN A 306 -14.80 3.51 28.61
CA ASN A 306 -15.75 2.52 29.15
C ASN A 306 -17.14 2.55 28.47
N ASP A 307 -17.48 3.62 27.75
CA ASP A 307 -18.82 3.83 27.17
C ASP A 307 -18.89 3.62 25.64
N LEU A 308 -17.76 3.41 24.95
CA LEU A 308 -17.72 3.07 23.52
C LEU A 308 -18.13 1.59 23.29
N ALA A 309 -19.39 1.28 23.56
CA ALA A 309 -19.98 0.00 23.22
C ALA A 309 -20.01 -0.18 21.70
N ARG A 310 -19.59 -1.35 21.20
CA ARG A 310 -19.60 -1.70 19.77
C ARG A 310 -21.02 -1.70 19.20
N GLN A 311 -21.46 -0.55 18.70
CA GLN A 311 -22.56 -0.46 17.76
C GLN A 311 -21.96 0.07 16.44
N ASN A 312 -22.43 -0.45 15.30
CA ASN A 312 -21.93 -0.05 13.97
C ASN A 312 -22.76 1.14 13.45
N SER A 313 -23.06 2.14 14.29
CA SER A 313 -23.70 3.36 13.80
C SER A 313 -22.66 4.34 13.28
N SER A 314 -23.07 5.27 12.42
CA SER A 314 -22.19 6.34 11.94
C SER A 314 -21.70 7.25 13.06
N GLN A 315 -22.48 7.40 14.14
CA GLN A 315 -22.08 8.14 15.33
C GLN A 315 -20.94 7.42 16.06
N ASP A 316 -21.07 6.12 16.28
CA ASP A 316 -20.03 5.34 16.95
C ASP A 316 -18.72 5.43 16.17
N VAL A 317 -18.76 5.34 14.84
CA VAL A 317 -17.56 5.50 14.00
C VAL A 317 -16.91 6.87 14.20
N ALA A 318 -17.70 7.96 14.19
CA ALA A 318 -17.19 9.31 14.42
C ALA A 318 -16.54 9.46 15.80
N ASP A 319 -17.17 8.92 16.84
CA ASP A 319 -16.66 8.96 18.21
C ASP A 319 -15.36 8.16 18.36
N HIS A 320 -15.27 6.98 17.74
CA HIS A 320 -14.03 6.19 17.72
C HIS A 320 -12.89 6.89 16.97
N ILE A 321 -13.17 7.60 15.87
CA ILE A 321 -12.14 8.38 15.15
C ILE A 321 -11.66 9.55 16.01
N ALA A 322 -12.56 10.23 16.69
CA ALA A 322 -12.21 11.32 17.59
C ALA A 322 -11.36 10.81 18.77
N TYR A 323 -11.74 9.68 19.39
CA TYR A 323 -10.94 9.03 20.42
C TYR A 323 -9.56 8.58 19.91
N ALA A 324 -9.50 7.97 18.72
CA ALA A 324 -8.24 7.59 18.10
C ALA A 324 -7.33 8.81 17.81
N SER A 325 -7.92 9.98 17.55
CA SER A 325 -7.17 11.23 17.35
C SER A 325 -6.52 11.70 18.66
N LEU A 326 -7.23 11.62 19.78
CA LEU A 326 -6.68 11.87 21.12
C LEU A 326 -5.51 10.94 21.43
N ARG A 327 -5.76 9.63 21.24
CA ARG A 327 -4.79 8.57 21.48
C ARG A 327 -3.53 8.77 20.63
N TYR A 328 -3.69 9.14 19.36
CA TYR A 328 -2.59 9.41 18.43
C TYR A 328 -1.69 10.55 18.93
N VAL A 329 -2.28 11.66 19.38
CA VAL A 329 -1.51 12.82 19.86
C VAL A 329 -0.76 12.49 21.14
N ASP A 330 -1.41 11.80 22.07
CA ASP A 330 -0.78 11.39 23.32
C ASP A 330 0.38 10.40 23.09
N ASP A 331 0.13 9.32 22.34
CA ASP A 331 1.16 8.33 22.01
C ASP A 331 2.31 8.98 21.25
N GLY A 332 2.02 9.89 20.33
CA GLY A 332 3.04 10.64 19.60
C GLY A 332 3.97 11.42 20.52
N ARG A 333 3.44 12.05 21.58
CA ARG A 333 4.24 12.77 22.57
C ARG A 333 5.07 11.81 23.42
N GLN A 334 4.47 10.75 23.95
CA GLN A 334 5.19 9.75 24.74
C GLN A 334 6.30 9.08 23.93
N PHE A 335 6.02 8.77 22.67
CA PHE A 335 6.98 8.17 21.75
C PHE A 335 8.17 9.09 21.46
N ILE A 336 7.94 10.38 21.20
CA ILE A 336 9.03 11.35 21.02
C ILE A 336 9.87 11.44 22.30
N THR A 337 9.25 11.55 23.47
CA THR A 337 9.96 11.59 24.75
C THR A 337 10.80 10.34 24.96
N ALA A 338 10.24 9.15 24.72
CA ALA A 338 10.94 7.89 24.83
C ALA A 338 12.17 7.82 23.90
N LEU A 339 12.02 8.17 22.62
CA LEU A 339 13.15 8.17 21.69
C LEU A 339 14.24 9.17 22.09
N GLN A 340 13.88 10.33 22.61
CA GLN A 340 14.84 11.32 23.09
C GLN A 340 15.60 10.84 24.33
N GLU A 341 14.90 10.23 25.29
CA GLU A 341 15.51 9.66 26.51
C GLU A 341 16.47 8.49 26.17
N LEU A 342 16.15 7.73 25.13
CA LEU A 342 16.90 6.54 24.74
C LEU A 342 18.00 6.81 23.70
N TRP A 343 18.13 8.04 23.19
CA TRP A 343 19.05 8.37 22.08
C TRP A 343 20.50 7.92 22.32
N ASP A 344 21.03 8.11 23.53
CA ASP A 344 22.40 7.73 23.89
C ASP A 344 22.50 6.33 24.54
N THR A 345 21.40 5.57 24.54
CA THR A 345 21.33 4.25 25.16
C THR A 345 21.47 3.16 24.09
N PHE A 346 22.27 2.13 24.39
CA PHE A 346 22.29 0.94 23.56
C PHE A 346 20.97 0.19 23.68
N MET A 347 20.31 -0.02 22.55
CA MET A 347 19.04 -0.75 22.44
C MET A 347 19.26 -2.06 21.68
N ASP A 348 18.54 -3.10 22.10
CA ASP A 348 18.54 -4.39 21.39
C ASP A 348 17.76 -4.25 20.07
N ASP A 349 18.13 -5.00 19.03
CA ASP A 349 17.35 -5.06 17.79
C ASP A 349 15.98 -5.73 18.05
N ALA A 350 14.90 -5.11 17.58
CA ALA A 350 13.55 -5.61 17.80
C ALA A 350 13.33 -7.00 17.14
N GLY A 351 13.91 -7.22 15.96
CA GLY A 351 13.90 -8.52 15.28
C GLY A 351 14.60 -9.61 16.10
N ASP A 352 15.76 -9.32 16.69
CA ASP A 352 16.48 -10.23 17.59
C ASP A 352 15.68 -10.54 18.87
N VAL A 353 15.00 -9.54 19.43
CA VAL A 353 14.09 -9.70 20.57
C VAL A 353 12.93 -10.63 20.22
N LEU A 354 12.28 -10.40 19.07
CA LEU A 354 11.18 -11.24 18.59
C LEU A 354 11.65 -12.66 18.28
N LEU A 355 12.83 -12.84 17.68
CA LEU A 355 13.43 -14.15 17.43
C LEU A 355 13.73 -14.90 18.74
N ALA A 356 14.30 -14.22 19.75
CA ALA A 356 14.56 -14.82 21.05
C ALA A 356 13.26 -15.26 21.75
N LEU A 357 12.19 -14.47 21.61
CA LEU A 357 10.86 -14.82 22.09
C LEU A 357 10.29 -16.04 21.35
N GLU A 358 10.40 -16.07 20.02
CA GLU A 358 9.94 -17.20 19.21
C GLU A 358 10.66 -18.49 19.57
N GLU A 359 12.00 -18.47 19.60
CA GLU A 359 12.82 -19.66 19.81
C GLU A 359 12.84 -20.12 21.27
N ARG A 360 13.05 -19.19 22.20
CA ARG A 360 13.39 -19.48 23.60
C ARG A 360 12.30 -19.06 24.59
N ASN A 361 11.25 -18.37 24.14
CA ASN A 361 10.18 -17.84 24.98
C ASN A 361 10.71 -16.89 26.08
N ILE A 362 11.76 -16.13 25.75
CA ILE A 362 12.33 -15.10 26.64
C ILE A 362 11.61 -13.80 26.34
N ARG A 363 10.87 -13.27 27.32
CA ARG A 363 10.23 -11.96 27.22
C ARG A 363 11.21 -10.86 27.62
N PRO A 364 11.23 -9.72 26.91
CA PRO A 364 11.94 -8.52 27.35
C PRO A 364 11.46 -8.08 28.73
N ASP A 365 12.41 -7.79 29.63
CA ASP A 365 12.15 -7.17 30.92
C ASP A 365 12.47 -5.68 30.83
N LYS A 366 11.62 -4.94 30.11
CA LYS A 366 11.74 -3.51 29.86
C LYS A 366 10.39 -2.84 30.08
N PRO A 367 10.36 -1.65 30.71
CA PRO A 367 9.16 -0.81 30.73
C PRO A 367 8.62 -0.57 29.32
N LEU A 368 7.30 -0.37 29.17
CA LEU A 368 6.62 -0.16 27.89
C LEU A 368 7.36 0.82 26.96
N TRP A 369 7.60 2.04 27.41
CA TRP A 369 8.27 3.11 26.64
C TRP A 369 9.80 2.93 26.52
N HIS A 370 10.35 1.82 27.00
CA HIS A 370 11.76 1.41 26.80
C HIS A 370 11.85 0.07 26.04
N ASN A 371 10.74 -0.42 25.52
CA ASN A 371 10.62 -1.71 24.86
C ASN A 371 10.72 -1.52 23.34
N VAL A 372 11.79 -2.01 22.73
CA VAL A 372 12.08 -1.80 21.30
C VAL A 372 10.97 -2.29 20.37
N VAL A 373 10.31 -3.39 20.73
CA VAL A 373 9.17 -3.92 19.96
C VAL A 373 7.98 -2.96 20.05
N HIS A 374 7.73 -2.38 21.23
CA HIS A 374 6.67 -1.38 21.37
C HIS A 374 7.01 -0.09 20.62
N LEU A 375 8.26 0.36 20.63
CA LEU A 375 8.70 1.55 19.90
C LEU A 375 8.54 1.37 18.38
N GLU A 376 8.86 0.20 17.84
CA GLU A 376 8.64 -0.13 16.43
C GLU A 376 7.15 -0.17 16.08
N GLU A 377 6.32 -0.77 16.94
CA GLU A 377 4.86 -0.77 16.81
C GLU A 377 4.30 0.65 16.81
N MET A 378 4.80 1.53 17.68
CA MET A 378 4.38 2.94 17.75
C MET A 378 4.83 3.74 16.52
N ALA A 379 6.04 3.51 16.00
CA ALA A 379 6.48 4.10 14.75
C ALA A 379 5.52 3.75 13.59
N CYS A 380 5.11 2.48 13.48
CA CYS A 380 4.13 2.05 12.48
C CYS A 380 2.75 2.68 12.73
N ALA A 381 2.27 2.68 13.98
CA ALA A 381 0.95 3.19 14.34
C ALA A 381 0.82 4.73 14.23
N LEU A 382 1.93 5.46 14.16
CA LEU A 382 1.97 6.92 14.05
C LEU A 382 2.35 7.39 12.64
N LEU A 383 3.32 6.73 12.01
CA LEU A 383 3.89 7.17 10.72
C LEU A 383 3.52 6.27 9.53
N GLY A 384 3.04 5.05 9.80
CA GLY A 384 2.90 3.97 8.83
C GLY A 384 4.19 3.16 8.69
N PRO A 385 4.15 1.96 8.07
CA PRO A 385 5.31 1.08 7.97
C PRO A 385 6.47 1.69 7.17
N SER A 386 6.19 2.46 6.12
CA SER A 386 7.24 2.98 5.24
C SER A 386 8.06 4.09 5.90
N VAL A 387 7.40 5.09 6.48
CA VAL A 387 8.07 6.20 7.18
C VAL A 387 8.52 5.77 8.59
N GLY A 388 7.74 4.96 9.29
CA GLY A 388 8.06 4.45 10.63
C GLY A 388 9.36 3.64 10.64
N ALA A 389 9.54 2.71 9.70
CA ALA A 389 10.78 1.93 9.59
C ALA A 389 12.01 2.80 9.30
N ARG A 390 11.86 3.93 8.59
CA ARG A 390 12.97 4.87 8.35
C ARG A 390 13.33 5.66 9.60
N LEU A 391 12.34 6.06 10.40
CA LEU A 391 12.59 6.70 11.70
C LEU A 391 13.34 5.75 12.64
N ILE A 392 12.86 4.51 12.81
CA ILE A 392 13.51 3.52 13.67
C ILE A 392 14.92 3.20 13.17
N ARG A 393 15.11 3.03 11.86
CA ARG A 393 16.45 2.84 11.29
C ARG A 393 17.37 4.04 11.54
N ALA A 394 16.88 5.26 11.43
CA ALA A 394 17.68 6.45 11.71
C ALA A 394 18.06 6.53 13.20
N PHE A 395 17.15 6.11 14.08
CA PHE A 395 17.37 5.99 15.52
C PHE A 395 18.43 4.92 15.85
N ASP A 396 18.27 3.70 15.37
CA ASP A 396 19.19 2.58 15.65
C ASP A 396 20.60 2.82 15.12
N ASN A 397 20.73 3.52 13.98
CA ASN A 397 22.03 3.87 13.41
C ASN A 397 22.64 5.15 14.02
N HIS A 398 21.98 5.78 15.00
CA HIS A 398 22.35 7.08 15.56
C HIS A 398 22.59 8.16 14.49
N HIS A 399 21.81 8.14 13.40
CA HIS A 399 21.89 9.11 12.32
C HIS A 399 21.13 10.39 12.70
N GLN A 400 21.75 11.24 13.53
CA GLN A 400 21.12 12.44 14.12
C GLN A 400 20.28 13.26 13.13
N ARG A 401 20.84 13.56 11.95
CA ARG A 401 20.15 14.43 10.98
C ARG A 401 18.86 13.80 10.45
N GLU A 402 18.91 12.53 10.05
CA GLU A 402 17.72 11.84 9.54
C GLU A 402 16.69 11.64 10.66
N PHE A 403 17.16 11.32 11.86
CA PHE A 403 16.32 11.21 13.04
C PHE A 403 15.57 12.52 13.34
N ASP A 404 16.28 13.67 13.39
CA ASP A 404 15.68 14.97 13.63
C ASP A 404 14.64 15.35 12.55
N GLU A 405 14.92 15.02 11.27
CA GLU A 405 14.00 15.24 10.16
C GLU A 405 12.69 14.44 10.33
N TYR A 406 12.78 13.18 10.75
CA TYR A 406 11.59 12.34 11.01
C TYR A 406 10.85 12.71 12.29
N ILE A 407 11.55 13.12 13.36
CA ILE A 407 10.91 13.65 14.57
C ILE A 407 10.15 14.93 14.26
N HIS A 408 10.73 15.83 13.44
CA HIS A 408 10.03 17.03 13.00
C HIS A 408 8.78 16.71 12.17
N LEU A 409 8.87 15.73 11.27
CA LEU A 409 7.72 15.25 10.50
C LEU A 409 6.61 14.69 11.41
N LEU A 410 6.98 13.91 12.44
CA LEU A 410 6.04 13.37 13.41
C LEU A 410 5.37 14.49 14.22
N GLN A 411 6.13 15.48 14.70
CA GLN A 411 5.58 16.66 15.39
C GLN A 411 4.57 17.39 14.51
N MET A 412 4.90 17.62 13.23
CA MET A 412 3.95 18.22 12.29
C MET A 412 2.67 17.40 12.10
N ARG A 413 2.76 16.06 12.10
CA ARG A 413 1.57 15.19 12.02
C ARG A 413 0.75 15.25 13.31
N ILE A 414 1.39 15.26 14.48
CA ILE A 414 0.72 15.41 15.77
C ILE A 414 -0.03 16.74 15.83
N ASP A 415 0.59 17.84 15.39
CA ASP A 415 -0.05 19.16 15.31
C ASP A 415 -1.23 19.18 14.32
N ALA A 416 -1.11 18.48 13.18
CA ALA A 416 -2.22 18.35 12.24
C ALA A 416 -3.38 17.53 12.82
N VAL A 417 -3.09 16.41 13.48
CA VAL A 417 -4.12 15.55 14.10
C VAL A 417 -4.80 16.25 15.26
N SER A 418 -4.10 17.06 16.05
CA SER A 418 -4.72 17.83 17.12
C SER A 418 -5.70 18.90 16.61
N GLN A 419 -5.48 19.42 15.39
CA GLN A 419 -6.32 20.47 14.79
C GLN A 419 -7.45 19.90 13.91
N LEU A 420 -7.19 18.84 13.16
CA LEU A 420 -8.07 18.32 12.10
C LEU A 420 -8.61 16.91 12.41
N GLY A 421 -8.13 16.27 13.47
CA GLY A 421 -8.34 14.84 13.73
C GLY A 421 -7.55 13.94 12.79
N LEU A 422 -7.61 12.63 13.08
CA LEU A 422 -6.86 11.59 12.35
C LEU A 422 -7.30 11.52 10.88
N ALA A 423 -8.61 11.43 10.64
CA ALA A 423 -9.17 11.32 9.29
C ALA A 423 -8.96 12.60 8.45
N GLY A 424 -9.16 13.77 9.06
CA GLY A 424 -8.92 15.06 8.41
C GLY A 424 -7.44 15.26 8.04
N THR A 425 -6.52 14.81 8.89
CA THR A 425 -5.08 14.83 8.60
C THR A 425 -4.72 13.90 7.44
N ALA A 426 -5.29 12.69 7.39
CA ALA A 426 -5.09 11.77 6.26
C ALA A 426 -5.54 12.42 4.94
N SER A 427 -6.75 12.99 4.91
CA SER A 427 -7.26 13.72 3.73
C SER A 427 -6.32 14.87 3.33
N LEU A 428 -5.90 15.72 4.30
CA LEU A 428 -4.95 16.82 4.03
C LEU A 428 -3.64 16.34 3.39
N LEU A 429 -3.04 15.28 3.94
CA LEU A 429 -1.77 14.75 3.43
C LEU A 429 -1.92 14.23 2.00
N ILE A 430 -3.01 13.51 1.73
CA ILE A 430 -3.32 12.96 0.40
C ILE A 430 -3.49 14.10 -0.61
N HIS A 431 -4.36 15.08 -0.32
CA HIS A 431 -4.62 16.23 -1.20
C HIS A 431 -3.39 17.07 -1.45
N ARG A 432 -2.55 17.29 -0.41
CA ARG A 432 -1.28 18.00 -0.56
C ARG A 432 -0.34 17.26 -1.51
N TYR A 433 -0.25 15.94 -1.39
CA TYR A 433 0.63 15.13 -2.24
C TYR A 433 0.12 15.06 -3.69
N GLN A 434 -1.20 14.92 -3.89
CA GLN A 434 -1.84 15.01 -5.20
C GLN A 434 -1.55 16.36 -5.87
N THR A 435 -1.66 17.45 -5.11
CA THR A 435 -1.34 18.80 -5.59
C THR A 435 0.13 18.91 -6.03
N MET A 436 1.06 18.33 -5.26
CA MET A 436 2.47 18.27 -5.64
C MET A 436 2.73 17.47 -6.91
N LEU A 437 1.99 16.38 -7.13
CA LEU A 437 2.08 15.58 -8.35
C LEU A 437 1.64 16.40 -9.57
N THR A 438 0.47 17.07 -9.49
CA THR A 438 -0.04 17.91 -10.58
C THR A 438 0.89 19.09 -10.91
N PHE A 439 1.47 19.76 -9.91
CA PHE A 439 2.38 20.88 -10.19
C PHE A 439 3.72 20.45 -10.80
N ASN A 440 4.15 19.21 -10.59
CA ASN A 440 5.42 18.68 -11.09
C ASN A 440 5.24 17.86 -12.37
N ASP A 441 4.13 18.03 -13.09
CA ASP A 441 3.82 17.25 -14.29
C ASP A 441 4.90 17.34 -15.38
N SER A 442 5.66 18.45 -15.43
CA SER A 442 6.73 18.68 -16.41
C SER A 442 8.13 18.20 -15.98
N THR A 443 8.23 17.38 -14.93
CA THR A 443 9.52 16.89 -14.42
C THR A 443 10.01 15.64 -15.15
N ARG A 444 11.30 15.31 -14.98
CA ARG A 444 11.89 14.08 -15.57
C ARG A 444 11.12 12.85 -15.10
N LEU A 445 10.89 11.90 -16.00
CA LEU A 445 10.18 10.65 -15.75
C LEU A 445 10.63 9.94 -14.47
N GLU A 446 11.94 9.80 -14.26
CA GLU A 446 12.50 9.16 -13.06
C GLU A 446 12.06 9.83 -11.75
N PHE A 447 12.02 11.17 -11.72
CA PHE A 447 11.59 11.94 -10.56
C PHE A 447 10.08 11.80 -10.34
N ARG A 448 9.28 11.87 -11.40
CA ARG A 448 7.83 11.67 -11.33
C ARG A 448 7.47 10.28 -10.79
N ASN A 449 8.19 9.25 -11.21
CA ASN A 449 7.97 7.88 -10.72
C ASN A 449 8.28 7.75 -9.23
N ALA A 450 9.40 8.33 -8.78
CA ALA A 450 9.73 8.36 -7.36
C ALA A 450 8.62 9.05 -6.54
N MET A 451 8.02 10.13 -7.07
CA MET A 451 6.88 10.79 -6.44
C MET A 451 5.62 9.91 -6.44
N CYS A 452 5.33 9.18 -7.51
CA CYS A 452 4.19 8.26 -7.56
C CYS A 452 4.36 7.10 -6.57
N GLU A 453 5.57 6.56 -6.44
CA GLU A 453 5.88 5.53 -5.44
C GLU A 453 5.70 6.05 -4.02
N GLN A 454 6.23 7.24 -3.73
CA GLN A 454 6.04 7.88 -2.42
C GLN A 454 4.56 8.17 -2.13
N TYR A 455 3.76 8.46 -3.15
CA TYR A 455 2.31 8.62 -2.97
C TYR A 455 1.61 7.29 -2.66
N ARG A 456 1.98 6.19 -3.33
CA ARG A 456 1.50 4.83 -3.00
C ARG A 456 1.89 4.43 -1.59
N GLU A 457 3.14 4.70 -1.20
CA GLU A 457 3.64 4.52 0.17
C GLU A 457 2.81 5.31 1.17
N LEU A 458 2.55 6.60 0.91
CA LEU A 458 1.74 7.45 1.78
C LEU A 458 0.35 6.85 2.00
N LEU A 459 -0.33 6.44 0.93
CA LEU A 459 -1.67 5.85 1.00
C LEU A 459 -1.67 4.53 1.78
N PHE A 460 -0.67 3.68 1.54
CA PHE A 460 -0.50 2.43 2.28
C PHE A 460 -0.20 2.69 3.77
N ASP A 461 0.62 3.71 4.07
CA ASP A 461 0.92 4.16 5.42
C ASP A 461 -0.34 4.66 6.14
N GLN A 462 -1.18 5.45 5.47
CA GLN A 462 -2.46 5.89 6.02
C GLN A 462 -3.41 4.71 6.25
N ALA A 463 -3.46 3.74 5.34
CA ALA A 463 -4.28 2.54 5.52
C ALA A 463 -3.81 1.72 6.74
N CYS A 464 -2.50 1.64 6.98
CA CYS A 464 -1.96 0.96 8.16
C CYS A 464 -2.39 1.65 9.45
N ILE A 465 -2.25 2.98 9.51
CA ILE A 465 -2.66 3.77 10.68
C ILE A 465 -4.15 3.58 10.96
N VAL A 466 -5.00 3.62 9.93
CA VAL A 466 -6.44 3.35 10.04
C VAL A 466 -6.70 1.95 10.62
N LEU A 467 -6.03 0.92 10.09
CA LEU A 467 -6.22 -0.45 10.55
C LEU A 467 -5.67 -0.71 11.96
N MET A 468 -4.60 -0.03 12.37
CA MET A 468 -4.04 -0.20 13.72
C MET A 468 -4.81 0.58 14.79
N ARG A 469 -5.34 1.76 14.44
CA ARG A 469 -5.92 2.70 15.42
C ARG A 469 -7.43 2.62 15.55
N LEU A 470 -8.15 2.24 14.48
CA LEU A 470 -9.61 2.20 14.49
C LEU A 470 -10.13 0.79 14.77
N PRO A 471 -11.32 0.68 15.40
CA PRO A 471 -11.95 -0.61 15.67
C PRO A 471 -12.20 -1.40 14.38
N ASP A 472 -12.22 -2.72 14.50
CA ASP A 472 -12.51 -3.62 13.38
C ASP A 472 -14.00 -3.57 12.99
N THR A 473 -14.34 -2.62 12.12
CA THR A 473 -15.69 -2.45 11.55
C THR A 473 -15.66 -2.57 10.02
N GLU A 474 -16.82 -2.83 9.41
CA GLU A 474 -16.96 -2.82 7.95
C GLU A 474 -16.53 -1.48 7.35
N TRP A 475 -16.94 -0.37 7.99
CA TRP A 475 -16.58 0.98 7.57
C TRP A 475 -15.07 1.22 7.61
N THR A 476 -14.39 0.82 8.69
CA THR A 476 -12.93 0.96 8.82
C THR A 476 -12.18 0.16 7.76
N ARG A 477 -12.65 -1.07 7.47
CA ARG A 477 -12.08 -1.89 6.41
C ARG A 477 -12.29 -1.23 5.04
N GLU A 478 -13.49 -0.75 4.76
CA GLU A 478 -13.79 -0.05 3.50
C GLU A 478 -12.94 1.22 3.34
N LEU A 479 -12.76 2.02 4.39
CA LEU A 479 -11.91 3.21 4.37
C LEU A 479 -10.45 2.85 4.00
N ALA A 480 -9.89 1.83 4.67
CA ALA A 480 -8.54 1.35 4.37
C ALA A 480 -8.42 0.80 2.94
N GLN A 481 -9.47 0.16 2.43
CA GLN A 481 -9.51 -0.31 1.04
C GLN A 481 -9.48 0.86 0.05
N GLN A 482 -10.23 1.94 0.29
CA GLN A 482 -10.19 3.10 -0.62
C GLN A 482 -8.82 3.76 -0.66
N LEU A 483 -8.14 3.86 0.50
CA LEU A 483 -6.75 4.31 0.57
C LEU A 483 -5.81 3.42 -0.26
N MET A 484 -5.88 2.10 -0.06
CA MET A 484 -5.05 1.14 -0.83
C MET A 484 -5.41 1.07 -2.32
N ARG A 485 -6.62 1.45 -2.72
CA ARG A 485 -7.04 1.60 -4.12
C ARG A 485 -6.66 2.94 -4.74
N SER A 486 -6.21 3.91 -3.94
CA SER A 486 -6.07 5.31 -4.34
C SER A 486 -7.40 5.96 -4.79
N ASP A 487 -8.54 5.49 -4.26
CA ASP A 487 -9.87 6.06 -4.55
C ASP A 487 -10.20 7.20 -3.57
N VAL A 488 -9.51 8.32 -3.77
CA VAL A 488 -9.64 9.52 -2.94
C VAL A 488 -11.07 10.10 -2.95
N PRO A 489 -11.80 10.16 -4.08
CA PRO A 489 -13.17 10.66 -4.07
C PRO A 489 -14.10 9.84 -3.18
N THR A 490 -14.00 8.51 -3.21
CA THR A 490 -14.81 7.64 -2.35
C THR A 490 -14.38 7.78 -0.90
N PHE A 491 -13.06 7.85 -0.64
CA PHE A 491 -12.53 8.11 0.70
C PHE A 491 -13.07 9.41 1.30
N ASP A 492 -13.02 10.53 0.58
CA ASP A 492 -13.54 11.82 1.06
C ASP A 492 -15.07 11.77 1.26
N ALA A 493 -15.80 11.15 0.32
CA ALA A 493 -17.25 10.98 0.44
C ALA A 493 -17.65 10.15 1.67
N MET A 494 -16.84 9.17 2.07
CA MET A 494 -17.06 8.42 3.31
C MET A 494 -16.86 9.29 4.55
N LEU A 495 -15.89 10.21 4.54
CA LEU A 495 -15.63 11.13 5.64
C LEU A 495 -16.72 12.20 5.76
N GLU A 496 -17.21 12.74 4.64
CA GLU A 496 -18.28 13.76 4.60
C GLU A 496 -19.61 13.25 5.14
N GLN A 497 -19.82 11.93 5.16
CA GLN A 497 -21.05 11.30 5.68
C GLN A 497 -21.03 11.11 7.21
N LEU A 498 -19.90 11.36 7.86
CA LEU A 498 -19.79 11.20 9.31
C LEU A 498 -20.46 12.37 10.04
N PRO A 499 -21.21 12.11 11.12
CA PRO A 499 -21.70 13.16 12.01
C PRO A 499 -20.54 13.79 12.80
N GLU A 500 -20.82 14.91 13.47
CA GLU A 500 -19.90 15.45 14.48
C GLU A 500 -19.80 14.46 15.66
N ALA A 501 -18.57 14.28 16.16
CA ALA A 501 -18.30 13.42 17.32
C ALA A 501 -18.88 14.01 18.61
N ASP A 502 -19.00 13.18 19.66
CA ASP A 502 -19.49 13.62 20.96
C ASP A 502 -18.69 14.83 21.49
N THR A 503 -19.43 15.84 21.92
CA THR A 503 -18.93 17.06 22.56
C THR A 503 -17.93 16.83 23.69
N ALA A 504 -18.04 15.74 24.46
CA ALA A 504 -17.09 15.42 25.53
C ALA A 504 -15.70 15.09 24.96
N ILE A 505 -15.66 14.29 23.89
CA ILE A 505 -14.42 13.91 23.19
C ILE A 505 -13.79 15.15 22.54
N MET A 506 -14.61 16.03 21.96
CA MET A 506 -14.13 17.28 21.37
C MET A 506 -13.53 18.24 22.40
N GLN A 507 -14.07 18.29 23.63
CA GLN A 507 -13.52 19.12 24.71
C GLN A 507 -12.16 18.61 25.19
N GLU A 508 -12.00 17.29 25.31
CA GLU A 508 -10.72 16.68 25.64
C GLU A 508 -9.67 16.92 24.55
N ALA A 509 -10.08 16.89 23.28
CA ALA A 509 -9.18 17.17 22.15
C ALA A 509 -8.65 18.60 22.18
N ALA A 510 -9.50 19.57 22.51
CA ALA A 510 -9.09 20.94 22.72
C ALA A 510 -8.08 21.07 23.87
N ALA A 511 -8.31 20.39 25.00
CA ALA A 511 -7.40 20.43 26.15
C ALA A 511 -6.02 19.82 25.84
N LEU A 512 -5.98 18.72 25.09
CA LEU A 512 -4.73 18.07 24.70
C LEU A 512 -3.92 18.93 23.70
N ALA A 513 -4.61 19.64 22.81
CA ALA A 513 -4.02 20.55 21.83
C ALA A 513 -3.36 21.79 22.47
N GLU A 514 -3.83 22.23 23.64
CA GLU A 514 -3.25 23.37 24.38
C GLU A 514 -1.92 23.04 25.09
N GLN A 515 -1.58 21.76 25.27
CA GLN A 515 -0.34 21.35 25.91
C GLN A 515 0.88 21.55 24.97
N PRO A 516 2.04 22.01 25.49
CA PRO A 516 3.23 22.21 24.67
C PRO A 516 3.78 20.89 24.14
N MET A 517 4.25 20.90 22.89
CA MET A 517 4.95 19.75 22.29
C MET A 517 6.33 19.55 22.95
N PRO A 518 6.81 18.30 23.08
CA PRO A 518 8.17 18.04 23.53
C PRO A 518 9.19 18.76 22.63
N GLU A 519 10.01 19.63 23.21
CA GLU A 519 11.06 20.32 22.47
C GLU A 519 12.15 19.33 22.04
N ILE A 520 12.71 19.50 20.84
CA ILE A 520 13.95 18.81 20.47
C ILE A 520 15.05 19.40 21.34
N VAL A 521 15.58 18.61 22.28
CA VAL A 521 16.73 19.00 23.09
C VAL A 521 17.93 19.14 22.16
N LYS A 522 18.15 20.35 21.65
CA LYS A 522 19.38 20.71 20.95
C LYS A 522 20.48 20.83 21.99
N GLU A 523 21.14 19.72 22.31
CA GLU A 523 22.49 19.85 22.82
C GLU A 523 23.33 20.47 21.70
N VAL A 524 23.56 21.78 21.83
CA VAL A 524 24.63 22.47 21.13
C VAL A 524 25.94 21.94 21.71
N THR A 525 26.43 20.81 21.20
CA THR A 525 27.82 20.41 21.41
C THR A 525 28.67 21.17 20.40
N GLN A 526 29.42 22.14 20.93
CA GLN A 526 30.45 22.94 20.25
C GLN A 526 31.62 22.09 19.74
#